data_AF-A0A9D1LA88-F1
#
_entry.id   AF-A0A9D1LA88-F1
#
_cell.length_a   1.000
_cell.length_b   1.000
_cell.length_c   1.000
_cell.angle_alpha   90.00
_cell.angle_beta   90.00
_cell.angle_gamma   90.00
#
_symmetry.space_group_name_H-M   'P 1'
#
loop_
_entity.id
_entity.type
_entity.pdbx_description
1 polymer ?
#
loop_
_entity_poly.entity_id
_entity_poly.type
_entity_poly.pdbx_seq_one_letter_code
_entity_poly.pdbx_strand_id
1 'polypeptide(L)'
;MKAERQNATCDYRSKGIKYEWHYVDVTDEIWKRNIFSRNKAVLSGESEYYVDDGLLYKIQSLFETPSYEEMDVWYINQRMSDPS
;
A
#
# COMPACT_ATOMS: atom_id res chain seq x y z
N MET A 1 0.46 3.69 9.59
CA MET A 1 1.25 4.79 10.18
C MET A 1 2.55 4.25 10.78
N LYS A 2 3.57 5.09 11.01
CA LYS A 2 4.86 4.65 11.58
C LYS A 2 4.71 4.02 12.96
N ALA A 3 3.93 4.66 13.84
CA ALA A 3 3.67 4.14 15.19
C ALA A 3 3.02 2.75 15.17
N GLU A 4 2.10 2.49 14.23
CA GLU A 4 1.47 1.17 14.09
C GLU A 4 2.48 0.10 13.66
N ARG A 5 3.41 0.42 12.75
CA ARG A 5 4.50 -0.50 12.35
C ARG A 5 5.43 -0.82 13.53
N GLN A 6 5.76 0.19 14.34
CA GLN A 6 6.57 0.00 15.55
C GLN A 6 5.85 -0.86 16.60
N ASN A 7 4.56 -0.60 16.83
CA ASN A 7 3.75 -1.40 17.77
C ASN A 7 3.66 -2.86 17.35
N ALA A 8 3.38 -3.12 16.06
CA ALA A 8 3.38 -4.48 15.51
C ALA A 8 4.75 -5.15 15.68
N THR A 9 5.83 -4.45 15.35
CA THR A 9 7.21 -4.94 15.54
C THR A 9 7.48 -5.36 16.99
N CYS A 10 7.11 -4.52 17.96
CA CYS A 10 7.28 -4.83 19.38
C CYS A 10 6.46 -6.06 19.80
N ASP A 11 5.21 -6.17 19.33
CA ASP A 11 4.33 -7.30 19.64
C ASP A 11 4.90 -8.64 19.12
N TYR A 12 5.30 -8.70 17.84
CA TYR A 12 5.91 -9.90 17.26
C TYR A 12 7.22 -10.28 17.96
N ARG A 13 8.09 -9.30 18.23
CA ARG A 13 9.35 -9.53 18.98
C ARG A 13 9.09 -10.08 20.37
N SER A 14 8.11 -9.53 21.10
CA SER A 14 7.79 -9.97 22.46
C SER A 14 7.32 -11.43 22.54
N LYS A 15 6.76 -11.94 21.43
CA LYS A 15 6.25 -13.32 21.30
C LYS A 15 7.29 -14.27 20.69
N GLY A 16 8.48 -13.79 20.33
CA GLY A 16 9.50 -14.58 19.64
C GLY A 16 9.09 -15.03 18.23
N ILE A 17 8.12 -14.36 17.62
CA ILE A 17 7.62 -14.67 16.28
C ILE A 17 8.51 -13.98 15.25
N LYS A 18 8.99 -14.73 14.26
CA LYS A 18 9.73 -14.17 13.12
C LYS A 18 8.77 -13.41 12.21
N TYR A 19 9.20 -12.27 11.69
CA TYR A 19 8.44 -11.42 10.78
C TYR A 19 9.39 -10.71 9.80
N GLU A 20 8.83 -10.17 8.73
CA GLU A 20 9.50 -9.29 7.79
C GLU A 20 8.58 -8.11 7.43
N TRP A 21 9.16 -6.93 7.26
CA TRP A 21 8.49 -5.76 6.68
C TRP A 21 8.79 -5.65 5.19
N HIS A 22 7.73 -5.71 4.39
CA HIS A 22 7.81 -5.56 2.94
C HIS A 22 7.15 -4.23 2.55
N TYR A 23 7.93 -3.32 1.97
CA TYR A 23 7.41 -2.10 1.38
C TYR A 23 7.33 -2.24 -0.14
N VAL A 24 6.13 -2.02 -0.68
CA VAL A 24 5.88 -1.97 -2.12
C VAL A 24 5.81 -0.51 -2.52
N ASP A 25 6.90 -0.02 -3.09
CA ASP A 25 7.03 1.33 -3.58
C ASP A 25 6.33 1.46 -4.92
N VAL A 26 5.27 2.26 -4.95
CA VAL A 26 4.44 2.49 -6.13
C VAL A 26 4.47 3.98 -6.43
N THR A 27 4.86 4.34 -7.65
CA THR A 27 4.82 5.74 -8.07
C THR A 27 3.40 6.28 -8.05
N ASP A 28 3.24 7.59 -7.81
CA ASP A 28 1.94 8.25 -7.84
C ASP A 28 1.16 7.99 -9.13
N GLU A 29 1.85 7.90 -10.26
CA GLU A 29 1.26 7.61 -11.56
C GLU A 29 0.65 6.20 -11.61
N ILE A 30 1.43 5.17 -11.24
CA ILE A 30 0.96 3.79 -11.21
C ILE A 30 -0.17 3.64 -10.19
N TRP A 31 -0.05 4.30 -9.04
CA TRP A 31 -1.05 4.24 -7.99
C TRP A 31 -2.39 4.86 -8.42
N LYS A 32 -2.37 6.05 -9.03
CA LYS A 32 -3.57 6.69 -9.62
C LYS A 32 -4.19 5.81 -10.70
N ARG A 33 -3.37 5.21 -11.58
CA ARG A 33 -3.85 4.27 -12.61
C ARG A 33 -4.50 3.02 -12.00
N ASN A 34 -3.94 2.48 -10.93
CA ASN A 34 -4.49 1.33 -10.21
C ASN A 34 -5.86 1.66 -9.61
N ILE A 35 -5.99 2.82 -8.95
CA ILE A 35 -7.26 3.29 -8.39
C ILE A 35 -8.31 3.48 -9.48
N PHE A 36 -7.95 4.14 -10.59
CA PHE A 36 -8.86 4.32 -11.72
C PHE A 36 -9.34 2.97 -12.29
N SER A 37 -8.40 2.04 -12.52
CA SER A 37 -8.72 0.70 -13.04
C SER A 37 -9.66 -0.06 -12.10
N ARG A 38 -9.41 0.00 -10.79
CA ARG A 38 -10.26 -0.60 -9.76
C ARG A 38 -11.67 0.00 -9.78
N ASN A 39 -11.78 1.31 -9.74
CA ASN A 39 -13.07 2.00 -9.71
C ASN A 39 -13.88 1.68 -10.98
N LYS A 40 -13.24 1.60 -12.15
CA LYS A 40 -13.90 1.13 -13.38
C LYS A 40 -14.41 -0.31 -13.25
N ALA A 41 -13.63 -1.21 -12.66
CA ALA A 41 -14.03 -2.60 -12.41
C ALA A 41 -15.21 -2.69 -11.41
N VAL A 42 -15.31 -1.78 -10.45
CA VAL A 42 -16.48 -1.70 -9.57
C VAL A 42 -17.72 -1.29 -10.34
N LEU A 43 -17.60 -0.28 -11.21
CA LEU A 43 -18.72 0.17 -12.04
C LEU A 43 -19.17 -0.88 -13.06
N SER A 44 -18.30 -1.80 -13.47
CA SER A 44 -18.65 -2.95 -14.32
C SER A 44 -19.15 -4.18 -13.53
N GLY A 45 -19.12 -4.16 -12.19
CA GLY A 45 -19.51 -5.28 -11.34
C GLY A 45 -18.45 -6.37 -11.18
N GLU A 46 -17.22 -6.13 -11.63
CA GLU A 46 -16.07 -7.04 -11.51
C GLU A 46 -15.30 -6.87 -10.17
N SER A 47 -15.63 -5.83 -9.39
CA SER A 47 -15.05 -5.57 -8.08
C SER A 47 -16.07 -4.97 -7.11
N GLU A 48 -15.89 -5.19 -5.81
CA GLU A 48 -16.82 -4.71 -4.78
C GLU A 48 -16.33 -3.45 -4.05
N TYR A 49 -15.07 -3.04 -4.26
CA TYR A 49 -14.43 -1.99 -3.44
C TYR A 49 -14.04 -0.75 -4.25
N TYR A 50 -14.82 0.32 -4.08
CA TYR A 50 -14.59 1.63 -4.69
C TYR A 50 -13.72 2.52 -3.79
N VAL A 51 -12.79 3.25 -4.39
CA VAL A 51 -11.95 4.25 -3.70
C VAL A 51 -12.42 5.64 -4.11
N ASP A 52 -13.12 6.33 -3.21
CA ASP A 52 -13.51 7.73 -3.41
C ASP A 52 -12.42 8.71 -2.94
N ASP A 53 -12.61 9.99 -3.28
CA ASP A 53 -11.67 11.07 -2.96
C ASP A 53 -11.51 11.32 -1.46
N GLY A 54 -12.57 11.10 -0.66
CA GLY A 54 -12.53 11.26 0.79
C GLY A 54 -11.67 10.18 1.45
N LEU A 55 -11.82 8.94 1.01
CA LEU A 55 -10.98 7.82 1.41
C LEU A 55 -9.52 8.05 0.98
N LEU A 56 -9.33 8.51 -0.25
CA LEU A 56 -8.00 8.80 -0.79
C LEU A 56 -7.27 9.85 0.05
N TYR A 57 -7.94 10.98 0.33
CA TYR A 57 -7.42 12.06 1.14
C TYR A 57 -7.06 11.59 2.56
N LYS A 58 -7.93 10.77 3.16
CA LYS A 58 -7.68 10.20 4.49
C LYS A 58 -6.44 9.30 4.50
N ILE A 59 -6.27 8.45 3.48
CA ILE A 59 -5.08 7.58 3.40
C ILE A 59 -3.82 8.43 3.21
N GLN A 60 -3.83 9.40 2.30
CA GLN A 60 -2.68 10.26 2.02
C GLN A 60 -2.26 11.11 3.22
N SER A 61 -3.21 11.62 3.99
CA SER A 61 -2.92 12.45 5.18
C SER A 61 -2.34 11.66 6.35
N LEU A 62 -2.56 10.34 6.39
CA LEU A 62 -2.13 9.46 7.48
C LEU A 62 -0.91 8.60 7.12
N PHE A 63 -0.59 8.49 5.83
CA PHE A 63 0.49 7.62 5.37
C PHE A 63 1.85 8.28 5.58
N GLU A 64 2.80 7.48 6.06
CA GLU A 64 4.19 7.87 6.27
C GLU A 64 5.07 6.85 5.56
N THR A 65 5.74 7.28 4.48
CA THR A 65 6.72 6.47 3.75
C THR A 65 7.78 5.97 4.73
N PRO A 66 8.02 4.65 4.82
CA PRO A 66 9.06 4.12 5.70
C PRO A 66 10.45 4.51 5.20
N SER A 67 11.44 4.53 6.09
CA SER A 67 12.84 4.52 5.67
C SER A 67 13.29 3.11 5.26
N TYR A 68 14.42 3.01 4.55
CA TYR A 68 14.99 1.74 4.15
C TYR A 68 15.37 0.87 5.37
N GLU A 69 15.79 1.48 6.48
CA GLU A 69 16.16 0.77 7.71
C GLU A 69 14.94 0.19 8.46
N GLU A 70 13.74 0.69 8.18
CA GLU A 70 12.51 0.15 8.75
C GLU A 70 12.03 -1.13 8.03
N MET A 71 12.54 -1.42 6.83
CA MET A 71 12.01 -2.45 5.92
C MET A 71 13.05 -3.55 5.65
N ASP A 72 12.62 -4.81 5.69
CA ASP A 72 13.48 -5.95 5.31
C ASP A 72 13.53 -6.11 3.78
N VAL A 73 12.43 -5.77 3.10
CA VAL A 73 12.31 -5.85 1.64
C VAL A 73 11.72 -4.54 1.11
N TRP A 74 12.44 -3.92 0.16
CA TRP A 74 11.95 -2.78 -0.61
C TRP A 74 11.73 -3.20 -2.06
N TYR A 75 10.48 -3.26 -2.49
CA TYR A 75 10.10 -3.67 -3.83
C TYR A 75 9.57 -2.48 -4.63
N ILE A 76 10.22 -2.16 -5.75
CA ILE A 76 9.74 -1.12 -6.67
C ILE A 76 8.74 -1.74 -7.65
N ASN A 77 7.49 -1.29 -7.59
CA ASN A 77 6.46 -1.76 -8.49
C ASN A 77 6.60 -1.11 -9.86
N GLN A 78 6.97 -1.91 -10.85
CA GLN A 78 7.20 -1.46 -12.22
C GLN A 78 6.01 -1.71 -13.15
N ARG A 79 4.76 -1.81 -12.65
CA ARG A 79 3.55 -2.22 -13.39
C ARG A 79 3.72 -2.06 -14.91
N MET A 80 3.93 -3.19 -15.60
CA MET A 80 4.05 -3.17 -17.05
C MET A 80 2.76 -2.61 -17.66
N SER A 81 2.88 -1.86 -18.74
CA SER A 81 1.75 -1.31 -19.50
C SER A 81 0.72 -2.42 -19.77
N ASP A 82 -0.56 -2.14 -19.54
CA ASP A 82 -1.63 -3.03 -20.02
C ASP A 82 -1.44 -3.22 -21.55
N PRO A 83 -1.57 -4.45 -22.09
CA PRO A 83 -1.49 -4.68 -23.53
C PRO A 83 -2.56 -3.85 -24.25
N SER A 84 -2.14 -3.23 -25.36
CA SER A 84 -2.92 -2.36 -26.24
C SER A 84 -4.20 -3.01 -26.77
#